data_AF-A0A438FTM7-F1
#
_entry.id   AF-A0A438FTM7-F1
#
_cell.length_a   1.000
_cell.length_b   1.000
_cell.length_c   1.000
_cell.angle_alpha   90.00
_cell.angle_beta   90.00
_cell.angle_gamma   90.00
#
_symmetry.space_group_name_H-M   'P 1'
#
loop_
_entity.id
_entity.type
_entity.pdbx_description
1 polymer ?
#
loop_
_entity_poly.entity_id
_entity_poly.type
_entity_poly.pdbx_seq_one_letter_code
_entity_poly.pdbx_strand_id
1 'polypeptide(L)'
;MIAILVNGNAKGWVKASRGLRQGDPLSPFLFTLVADVLSRLMIRTEETGITVGFLVGRDRTRVSLLQFADDTIFFSKASLDLLQNLKIILLVFGQVSGLKINLEKSTISGLPLGGNPKTIGFWDPVLLPFPLQNPVSIASKIEKMQRDFLWSGAGEGKRDHLIRWEVVSRPREMGGLGFGKTSMRNSALLGKWLWRFPRERSGLWHKVIASIYGTHPNGWDANMVVRWSHRCPWKAIAQVFQEFSLLFA
;
A
#
# COMPACT_ATOMS: atom_id res chain seq x y z
N MET A 1 23.32 20.67 12.09
CA MET A 1 24.44 20.14 12.89
C MET A 1 23.90 19.07 13.81
N ILE A 2 24.67 18.01 14.04
CA ILE A 2 24.34 16.91 14.96
C ILE A 2 25.32 17.00 16.12
N ALA A 3 24.83 16.95 17.36
CA ALA A 3 25.68 16.91 18.54
C ALA A 3 25.91 15.45 18.96
N ILE A 4 27.15 15.10 19.32
CA ILE A 4 27.45 13.80 19.92
C ILE A 4 27.30 13.94 21.44
N LEU A 5 26.42 13.15 22.03
CA LEU A 5 26.26 13.08 23.48
C LEU A 5 27.22 12.04 24.06
N VAL A 6 28.11 12.47 24.95
CA VAL A 6 28.95 11.59 25.76
C VAL A 6 28.52 11.77 27.21
N ASN A 7 27.99 10.71 27.82
CA ASN A 7 27.41 10.72 29.18
C ASN A 7 26.34 11.82 29.38
N GLY A 8 25.46 12.00 28.39
CA GLY A 8 24.38 13.00 28.43
C GLY A 8 24.81 14.44 28.11
N ASN A 9 26.11 14.71 27.99
CA ASN A 9 26.63 16.04 27.65
C ASN A 9 27.08 16.12 26.19
N ALA A 10 26.69 17.19 25.49
CA ALA A 10 27.11 17.43 24.11
C ALA A 10 28.62 17.74 24.05
N LYS A 11 29.38 16.87 23.38
CA LYS A 11 30.86 16.93 23.29
C LYS A 11 31.37 17.16 21.85
N GLY A 12 30.67 18.00 21.10
CA GLY A 12 31.09 18.44 19.77
C GLY A 12 29.95 18.46 18.77
N TRP A 13 30.17 19.19 17.68
CA TRP A 13 29.20 19.39 16.61
C TRP A 13 29.72 18.80 15.31
N VAL A 14 28.92 17.92 14.70
CA VAL A 14 29.16 17.39 13.36
C VAL A 14 28.24 18.11 12.39
N LYS A 15 28.81 18.74 11.36
CA LYS A 15 28.02 19.32 10.28
C LYS A 15 27.62 18.20 9.31
N ALA A 16 26.34 17.83 9.32
CA ALA A 16 25.78 16.93 8.32
C ALA A 16 25.82 17.62 6.94
N SER A 17 26.46 16.99 5.96
CA SER A 17 26.58 17.48 4.59
C SER A 17 25.55 16.87 3.64
N ARG A 18 25.03 15.68 3.97
CA ARG A 18 24.00 14.95 3.22
C ARG A 18 23.04 14.23 4.18
N GLY A 19 21.82 14.01 3.69
CA GLY A 19 20.78 13.27 4.39
C GLY A 19 19.84 14.16 5.20
N LEU A 20 18.63 13.65 5.40
CA LEU A 20 17.59 14.25 6.22
C LEU A 20 17.55 13.56 7.58
N ARG A 21 17.19 14.30 8.63
CA ARG A 21 17.19 13.78 10.00
C ARG A 21 16.01 12.83 10.20
N GLN A 22 16.28 11.57 10.55
CA GLN A 22 15.21 10.65 10.97
C GLN A 22 14.56 11.16 12.27
N GLY A 23 13.23 11.09 12.31
CA GLY A 23 12.43 11.63 13.42
C GLY A 23 12.16 13.13 13.35
N ASP A 24 12.67 13.84 12.34
CA ASP A 24 12.26 15.22 12.05
C ASP A 24 10.94 15.21 11.27
N PRO A 25 9.89 15.92 11.73
CA PRO A 25 8.59 15.95 11.07
C PRO A 25 8.61 16.51 9.63
N LEU A 26 9.62 17.31 9.25
CA LEU A 26 9.72 17.87 7.90
C LEU A 26 10.43 16.94 6.91
N SER A 27 11.27 16.04 7.40
CA SER A 27 12.09 15.18 6.55
C SER A 27 11.29 14.31 5.57
N PRO A 28 10.15 13.69 5.96
CA PRO A 28 9.33 12.94 5.01
C PRO A 28 8.79 13.78 3.84
N PHE A 29 8.40 15.03 4.11
CA PHE A 29 7.87 15.93 3.08
C PHE A 29 8.96 16.33 2.08
N LEU A 30 10.13 16.70 2.58
CA LEU A 30 11.29 17.02 1.73
C LEU A 30 11.71 15.84 0.86
N PHE A 31 11.69 14.63 1.41
CA PHE A 31 11.95 13.42 0.64
C PHE A 31 10.92 13.23 -0.47
N THR A 32 9.63 13.43 -0.16
CA THR A 32 8.54 13.31 -1.13
C THR A 32 8.66 14.33 -2.26
N LEU A 33 9.09 15.55 -1.96
CA LEU A 33 9.34 16.58 -2.96
C LEU A 33 10.45 16.19 -3.94
N VAL A 34 11.53 15.57 -3.45
CA VAL A 34 12.60 15.05 -4.31
C VAL A 34 12.09 13.87 -5.15
N ALA A 35 11.29 12.98 -4.57
CA ALA A 35 10.68 11.85 -5.29
C ALA A 35 9.71 12.32 -6.40
N ASP A 36 9.00 13.44 -6.20
CA ASP A 36 8.11 14.04 -7.21
C ASP A 36 8.86 14.46 -8.49
N VAL A 37 10.15 14.82 -8.38
CA VAL A 37 10.99 15.12 -9.55
C VAL A 37 11.13 13.90 -10.46
N LEU A 38 11.28 12.70 -9.89
CA LEU A 38 11.32 11.45 -10.66
C LEU A 38 9.97 11.18 -11.35
N SER A 39 8.85 11.44 -10.66
CA SER A 39 7.51 11.38 -11.26
C SER A 39 7.38 12.31 -12.47
N ARG A 40 7.85 13.56 -12.36
CA ARG A 40 7.82 14.52 -13.47
C ARG A 40 8.72 14.12 -14.63
N LEU A 41 9.91 13.57 -14.35
CA LEU A 41 10.80 13.05 -15.38
C LEU A 41 10.12 11.93 -16.17
N MET A 42 9.47 10.99 -15.49
CA MET A 42 8.72 9.90 -16.14
C MET A 42 7.58 10.43 -17.01
N ILE A 43 6.79 11.39 -16.54
CA ILE A 43 5.72 12.00 -17.34
C ILE A 43 6.30 12.61 -18.63
N ARG A 44 7.39 13.36 -18.53
CA ARG A 44 8.06 13.97 -19.69
C ARG A 44 8.61 12.94 -20.66
N THR A 45 9.21 11.86 -20.17
CA THR A 45 9.76 10.79 -21.03
C THR A 45 8.67 9.98 -21.69
N GLU A 46 7.48 9.90 -21.10
CA GLU A 46 6.31 9.32 -21.75
C GLU A 46 5.73 10.25 -22.82
N GLU A 47 5.65 11.57 -22.57
CA GLU A 47 5.21 12.56 -23.57
C GLU A 47 6.09 12.55 -24.82
N THR A 48 7.39 12.32 -24.67
CA THR A 48 8.35 12.22 -25.79
C THR A 48 8.46 10.83 -26.39
N GLY A 49 7.74 9.83 -25.85
CA GLY A 49 7.78 8.45 -26.33
C GLY A 49 9.04 7.66 -25.98
N ILE A 50 9.93 8.20 -25.15
CA ILE A 50 11.14 7.51 -24.66
C ILE A 50 10.77 6.32 -23.75
N THR A 51 9.71 6.49 -22.96
CA THR A 51 9.13 5.43 -22.11
C THR A 51 7.67 5.20 -22.45
N VAL A 52 7.20 3.98 -22.25
CA VAL A 52 5.79 3.62 -22.48
C VAL A 52 5.28 2.82 -21.28
N GLY A 53 4.40 3.44 -20.50
CA GLY A 53 3.64 2.76 -19.46
C GLY A 53 2.68 1.70 -19.98
N PHE A 54 2.12 0.96 -19.04
CA PHE A 54 1.09 -0.04 -19.31
C PHE A 54 -0.31 0.59 -19.27
N LEU A 55 -1.24 0.04 -20.05
CA LEU A 55 -2.62 0.53 -20.12
C LEU A 55 -3.54 -0.41 -19.36
N VAL A 56 -4.34 0.14 -18.47
CA VAL A 56 -5.17 -0.62 -17.54
C VAL A 56 -6.65 -0.30 -17.73
N GLY A 57 -7.48 -1.35 -17.80
CA GLY A 57 -8.94 -1.26 -17.84
C GLY A 57 -9.52 -0.77 -19.17
N ARG A 58 -10.84 -0.56 -19.18
CA ARG A 58 -11.63 -0.18 -20.36
C ARG A 58 -11.26 1.21 -20.89
N ASP A 59 -11.01 2.14 -19.98
CA ASP A 59 -10.66 3.53 -20.31
C ASP A 59 -9.18 3.68 -20.66
N ARG A 60 -8.44 2.57 -20.72
CA ARG A 60 -7.00 2.53 -21.05
C ARG A 60 -6.18 3.51 -20.21
N THR A 61 -6.45 3.54 -18.90
CA THR A 61 -5.69 4.37 -17.95
C THR A 61 -4.21 3.97 -17.98
N ARG A 62 -3.33 4.92 -18.28
CA ARG A 62 -1.89 4.69 -18.35
C ARG A 62 -1.27 4.66 -16.95
N VAL A 63 -0.45 3.64 -16.70
CA VAL A 63 0.30 3.44 -15.45
C VAL A 63 1.75 3.13 -15.82
N SER A 64 2.67 4.01 -15.41
CA SER A 64 4.11 3.89 -15.66
C SER A 64 4.95 3.89 -14.38
N LEU A 65 4.43 4.51 -13.32
CA LEU A 65 5.14 4.71 -12.07
C LEU A 65 4.17 4.64 -10.87
N LEU A 66 4.56 3.92 -9.83
CA LEU A 66 3.96 3.99 -8.49
C LEU A 66 5.07 4.28 -7.47
N GLN A 67 4.86 5.27 -6.62
CA GLN A 67 5.83 5.66 -5.58
C GLN A 67 5.17 5.68 -4.20
N PHE A 68 5.87 5.12 -3.22
CA PHE A 68 5.54 5.27 -1.82
C PHE A 68 6.84 5.40 -1.01
N ALA A 69 7.15 6.62 -0.55
CA ALA A 69 8.45 6.93 0.03
C ALA A 69 9.59 6.44 -0.90
N ASP A 70 10.54 5.65 -0.39
CA ASP A 70 11.67 5.11 -1.13
C ASP A 70 11.34 3.90 -2.01
N ASP A 71 10.19 3.26 -1.80
CA ASP A 71 9.72 2.16 -2.63
C ASP A 71 9.08 2.69 -3.91
N THR A 72 9.67 2.32 -5.05
CA THR A 72 9.23 2.74 -6.39
C THR A 72 9.04 1.54 -7.30
N ILE A 73 7.90 1.47 -7.97
CA ILE A 73 7.57 0.43 -8.95
C ILE A 73 7.40 1.09 -10.32
N PHE A 74 8.17 0.61 -11.30
CA PHE A 74 8.07 1.03 -12.69
C PHE A 74 7.31 -0.01 -13.51
N PHE A 75 6.43 0.47 -14.38
CA PHE A 75 5.71 -0.35 -15.35
C PHE A 75 6.15 0.01 -16.75
N SER A 76 6.66 -0.98 -17.48
CA SER A 76 7.08 -0.84 -18.86
C SER A 76 6.73 -2.10 -19.63
N LYS A 77 6.62 -1.99 -20.96
CA LYS A 77 6.59 -3.17 -21.83
C LYS A 77 7.93 -3.92 -21.74
N ALA A 78 7.88 -5.22 -21.99
CA ALA A 78 9.07 -6.08 -22.06
C ALA A 78 9.88 -5.79 -23.33
N SER A 79 10.66 -4.71 -23.29
CA SER A 79 11.59 -4.30 -24.34
C SER A 79 12.91 -3.89 -23.69
N LEU A 80 14.02 -4.38 -24.25
CA LEU A 80 15.35 -4.06 -23.77
C LEU A 80 15.63 -2.55 -23.89
N ASP A 81 15.19 -1.91 -24.98
CA ASP A 81 15.38 -0.48 -25.22
C ASP A 81 14.67 0.36 -24.16
N LEU A 82 13.42 0.00 -23.82
CA LEU A 82 12.67 0.71 -22.77
C LEU A 82 13.31 0.53 -21.38
N LEU A 83 13.86 -0.65 -21.09
CA LEU A 83 14.59 -0.89 -19.85
C LEU A 83 15.91 -0.11 -19.80
N GLN A 84 16.62 0.02 -20.91
CA GLN A 84 17.81 0.86 -21.01
C GLN A 84 17.48 2.33 -20.81
N ASN A 85 16.40 2.83 -21.44
CA ASN A 85 15.91 4.19 -21.23
C ASN A 85 15.56 4.45 -19.77
N LEU A 86 14.86 3.50 -19.12
CA LEU A 86 14.56 3.58 -17.69
C LEU A 86 15.83 3.65 -16.85
N LYS A 87 16.84 2.82 -17.16
CA LYS A 87 18.15 2.86 -16.48
C LYS A 87 18.82 4.23 -16.63
N ILE A 88 18.78 4.83 -17.82
CA ILE A 88 19.35 6.17 -18.06
C ILE A 88 18.62 7.22 -17.23
N ILE A 89 17.28 7.22 -17.22
CA ILE A 89 16.46 8.16 -16.43
C ILE A 89 16.82 8.08 -14.95
N LEU A 90 16.93 6.85 -14.44
CA LEU A 90 17.30 6.55 -13.07
C LEU A 90 18.72 7.02 -12.71
N LEU A 91 19.68 6.88 -13.62
CA LEU A 91 21.04 7.41 -13.45
C LEU A 91 21.05 8.94 -13.44
N VAL A 92 20.36 9.58 -14.37
CA VAL A 92 20.23 11.06 -14.42
C VAL A 92 19.58 11.58 -13.15
N PHE A 93 18.49 10.96 -12.71
CA PHE A 93 17.83 11.32 -11.46
C PHE A 93 18.78 11.19 -10.26
N GLY A 94 19.56 10.10 -10.18
CA GLY A 94 20.56 9.91 -9.11
C GLY A 94 21.64 10.99 -9.11
N GLN A 95 22.12 11.41 -10.29
CA GLN A 95 23.10 12.50 -10.42
C GLN A 95 22.53 13.84 -9.94
N VAL A 96 21.29 14.16 -10.29
CA VAL A 96 20.65 15.44 -9.94
C VAL A 96 20.24 15.48 -8.47
N SER A 97 19.68 14.39 -7.95
CA SER A 97 19.18 14.33 -6.57
C SER A 97 20.24 14.00 -5.52
N GLY A 98 21.37 13.41 -5.95
CA GLY A 98 22.35 12.81 -5.05
C GLY A 98 21.89 11.49 -4.40
N LEU A 99 20.73 10.95 -4.81
CA LEU A 99 20.23 9.66 -4.35
C LEU A 99 20.90 8.51 -5.11
N LYS A 100 21.03 7.35 -4.46
CA LYS A 100 21.59 6.14 -5.05
C LYS A 100 20.57 5.01 -4.99
N ILE A 101 20.40 4.34 -6.12
CA ILE A 101 19.52 3.18 -6.23
C ILE A 101 20.17 1.99 -5.53
N ASN A 102 19.38 1.29 -4.72
CA ASN A 102 19.81 0.05 -4.11
C ASN A 102 19.52 -1.12 -5.06
N LEU A 103 20.53 -1.52 -5.83
CA LEU A 103 20.40 -2.62 -6.80
C LEU A 103 20.21 -3.99 -6.14
N GLU A 104 20.71 -4.19 -4.91
CA GLU A 104 20.54 -5.45 -4.17
C GLU A 104 19.08 -5.67 -3.75
N LYS A 105 18.36 -4.57 -3.49
CA LYS A 105 16.93 -4.59 -3.17
C LYS A 105 16.02 -4.41 -4.38
N SER A 106 16.58 -4.08 -5.54
CA SER A 106 15.81 -3.84 -6.77
C SER A 106 15.63 -5.14 -7.53
N THR A 107 14.40 -5.42 -7.97
CA THR A 107 14.08 -6.63 -8.73
C THR A 107 13.31 -6.26 -10.00
N ILE A 108 13.54 -7.04 -11.06
CA ILE A 108 12.76 -6.97 -12.31
C ILE A 108 11.89 -8.22 -12.34
N SER A 109 10.59 -8.03 -12.45
CA SER A 109 9.62 -9.13 -12.52
C SER A 109 8.77 -9.00 -13.77
N GLY A 110 8.65 -10.08 -14.52
CA GLY A 110 7.73 -10.17 -15.65
C GLY A 110 6.30 -10.27 -15.14
N LEU A 111 5.43 -9.37 -15.60
CA LEU A 111 3.99 -9.52 -15.47
C LEU A 111 3.44 -10.14 -16.77
N PRO A 112 2.44 -11.03 -16.71
CA PRO A 112 1.79 -11.56 -17.90
C PRO A 112 0.90 -10.49 -18.56
N LEU A 113 1.48 -9.39 -19.02
CA LEU A 113 0.80 -8.25 -19.64
C LEU A 113 0.15 -8.71 -20.96
N GLY A 114 -1.15 -9.00 -20.93
CA GLY A 114 -1.91 -9.58 -22.05
C GLY A 114 -2.72 -10.82 -21.68
N GLY A 115 -2.48 -11.43 -20.51
CA GLY A 115 -3.38 -12.42 -19.94
C GLY A 115 -4.72 -11.80 -19.55
N ASN A 116 -5.76 -12.63 -19.45
CA ASN A 116 -7.08 -12.16 -19.03
C ASN A 116 -6.99 -11.59 -17.59
N PRO A 117 -7.22 -10.29 -17.36
CA PRO A 117 -7.09 -9.69 -16.02
C PRO A 117 -8.11 -10.22 -15.00
N LYS A 118 -9.07 -11.03 -15.45
CA LYS A 118 -10.03 -11.75 -14.60
C LYS A 118 -9.47 -13.08 -14.07
N THR A 119 -8.42 -13.64 -14.66
CA THR A 119 -7.80 -14.86 -14.16
C THR A 119 -6.91 -14.56 -12.97
N ILE A 120 -7.03 -15.39 -11.94
CA ILE A 120 -6.34 -15.23 -10.65
C ILE A 120 -4.81 -15.21 -10.85
N GLY A 121 -4.29 -16.11 -11.70
CA GLY A 121 -2.87 -16.21 -12.02
C GLY A 121 -2.25 -14.95 -12.63
N PHE A 122 -3.05 -14.06 -13.23
CA PHE A 122 -2.54 -12.82 -13.81
C PHE A 122 -1.93 -11.90 -12.75
N TRP A 123 -2.57 -11.83 -11.57
CA TRP A 123 -2.17 -10.95 -10.49
C TRP A 123 -1.37 -11.63 -9.39
N ASP A 124 -1.20 -12.95 -9.45
CA ASP A 124 -0.51 -13.71 -8.41
C ASP A 124 0.89 -13.14 -8.06
N PRO A 125 1.74 -12.70 -9.01
CA PRO A 125 3.02 -12.05 -8.69
C PRO A 125 2.91 -10.74 -7.90
N VAL A 126 1.76 -10.05 -7.97
CA VAL A 126 1.52 -8.71 -7.38
C VAL A 126 0.66 -8.81 -6.11
N LEU A 127 -0.33 -9.72 -6.07
CA LEU A 127 -1.32 -9.82 -5.01
C LEU A 127 -1.03 -10.91 -3.98
N LEU A 128 -0.31 -11.99 -4.34
CA LEU A 128 0.08 -13.00 -3.34
C LEU A 128 0.84 -12.39 -2.14
N PRO A 129 1.69 -11.35 -2.32
CA PRO A 129 2.36 -10.72 -1.19
C PRO A 129 1.44 -9.79 -0.35
N PHE A 130 0.29 -9.34 -0.88
CA PHE A 130 -0.53 -8.28 -0.26
C PHE A 130 -2.04 -8.57 -0.31
N PRO A 131 -2.57 -9.53 0.47
CA PRO A 131 -4.00 -9.73 0.57
C PRO A 131 -4.66 -8.55 1.31
N LEU A 132 -5.43 -7.73 0.58
CA LEU A 132 -6.23 -6.64 1.14
C LEU A 132 -7.40 -7.12 2.02
N GLN A 133 -7.80 -8.39 1.87
CA GLN A 133 -8.75 -9.05 2.76
C GLN A 133 -7.99 -10.11 3.57
N ASN A 134 -7.96 -9.93 4.89
CA ASN A 134 -7.33 -10.91 5.77
C ASN A 134 -8.11 -12.24 5.72
N PRO A 135 -7.52 -13.36 5.27
CA PRO A 135 -8.18 -14.66 5.34
C PRO A 135 -8.63 -14.95 6.77
N VAL A 136 -9.83 -15.49 6.93
CA VAL A 136 -10.40 -15.81 8.25
C VAL A 136 -9.46 -16.68 9.08
N SER A 137 -8.69 -17.57 8.43
CA SER A 137 -7.66 -18.39 9.07
C SER A 137 -6.51 -17.57 9.66
N ILE A 138 -6.04 -16.53 8.97
CA ILE A 138 -4.97 -15.65 9.46
C ILE A 138 -5.48 -14.76 10.58
N ALA A 139 -6.69 -14.19 10.44
CA ALA A 139 -7.33 -13.44 11.53
C ALA A 139 -7.49 -14.31 12.79
N SER A 140 -7.96 -15.56 12.62
CA SER A 140 -8.12 -16.51 13.73
C SER A 140 -6.78 -16.90 14.36
N LYS A 141 -5.72 -17.01 13.55
CA LYS A 141 -4.36 -17.29 14.04
C LYS A 141 -3.77 -16.11 14.81
N ILE A 142 -4.00 -14.87 14.35
CA ILE A 142 -3.59 -13.66 15.06
C ILE A 142 -4.33 -13.54 16.39
N GLU A 143 -5.66 -13.72 16.40
CA GLU A 143 -6.44 -13.68 17.62
C GLU A 143 -6.04 -14.80 18.58
N LYS A 144 -5.71 -15.99 18.06
CA LYS A 144 -5.14 -17.07 18.86
C LYS A 144 -3.80 -16.66 19.49
N MET A 145 -2.86 -16.10 18.72
CA MET A 145 -1.57 -15.64 19.26
C MET A 145 -1.74 -14.54 20.32
N GLN A 146 -2.70 -13.63 20.15
CA GLN A 146 -3.02 -12.61 21.16
C GLN A 146 -3.60 -13.22 22.43
N ARG A 147 -4.50 -14.21 22.31
CA ARG A 147 -5.03 -14.98 23.45
C ARG A 147 -3.93 -15.74 24.18
N ASP A 148 -3.13 -16.48 23.43
CA ASP A 148 -2.03 -17.27 23.97
C ASP A 148 -1.08 -16.33 24.72
N PHE A 149 -0.60 -15.24 24.10
CA PHE A 149 0.24 -14.25 24.77
C PHE A 149 -0.35 -13.71 26.09
N LEU A 150 -1.63 -13.33 26.09
CA LEU A 150 -2.28 -12.78 27.28
C LEU A 150 -2.36 -13.78 28.44
N TRP A 151 -2.61 -15.06 28.14
CA TRP A 151 -2.89 -16.06 29.16
C TRP A 151 -1.69 -16.95 29.50
N SER A 152 -0.77 -17.21 28.57
CA SER A 152 0.41 -18.07 28.80
C SER A 152 1.67 -17.30 29.19
N GLY A 153 1.77 -15.99 28.92
CA GLY A 153 3.00 -15.22 29.15
C GLY A 153 4.20 -15.81 28.40
N ALA A 154 5.43 -15.46 28.82
CA ALA A 154 6.68 -15.96 28.22
C ALA A 154 7.18 -17.30 28.81
N GLY A 155 6.38 -17.95 29.67
CA GLY A 155 6.74 -19.23 30.30
C GLY A 155 6.16 -20.45 29.57
N GLU A 156 6.78 -21.61 29.73
CA GLU A 156 6.29 -22.86 29.15
C GLU A 156 5.07 -23.39 29.92
N GLY A 157 3.95 -23.57 29.21
CA GLY A 157 2.73 -24.21 29.72
C GLY A 157 1.44 -23.59 29.17
N LYS A 158 0.49 -24.43 28.73
CA LYS A 158 -0.88 -23.99 28.42
C LYS A 158 -1.57 -23.60 29.72
N ARG A 159 -2.04 -22.35 29.82
CA ARG A 159 -2.89 -21.89 30.92
C ARG A 159 -4.32 -21.70 30.43
N ASP A 160 -5.29 -21.99 31.28
CA ASP A 160 -6.69 -21.87 30.93
C ASP A 160 -7.10 -20.42 30.67
N HIS A 161 -7.94 -20.21 29.67
CA HIS A 161 -8.51 -18.90 29.36
C HIS A 161 -9.62 -18.57 30.37
N LEU A 162 -9.26 -17.84 31.44
CA LEU A 162 -10.16 -17.56 32.56
C LEU A 162 -11.36 -16.67 32.18
N ILE A 163 -11.23 -15.85 31.14
CA ILE A 163 -12.26 -14.91 30.70
C ILE A 163 -12.51 -15.10 29.20
N ARG A 164 -13.79 -15.16 28.81
CA ARG A 164 -14.21 -15.21 27.40
C ARG A 164 -13.58 -14.08 26.59
N TRP A 165 -13.02 -14.41 25.43
CA TRP A 165 -12.29 -13.45 24.60
C TRP A 165 -13.15 -12.26 24.17
N GLU A 166 -14.45 -12.46 23.96
CA GLU A 166 -15.39 -11.39 23.61
C GLU A 166 -15.53 -10.33 24.69
N VAL A 167 -15.36 -10.70 25.97
CA VAL A 167 -15.40 -9.77 27.11
C VAL A 167 -14.09 -8.99 27.18
N VAL A 168 -12.97 -9.69 27.05
CA VAL A 168 -11.62 -9.11 27.03
C VAL A 168 -11.45 -8.11 25.86
N SER A 169 -12.09 -8.39 24.72
CA SER A 169 -11.99 -7.58 23.48
C SER A 169 -12.81 -6.29 23.50
N ARG A 170 -13.64 -6.06 24.52
CA ARG A 170 -14.48 -4.85 24.63
C ARG A 170 -13.63 -3.59 24.83
N PRO A 171 -14.16 -2.40 24.47
CA PRO A 171 -13.55 -1.13 24.84
C PRO A 171 -13.29 -1.03 26.35
N ARG A 172 -12.30 -0.22 26.73
CA ARG A 172 -11.96 0.02 28.13
C ARG A 172 -13.12 0.64 28.90
N GLU A 173 -13.93 1.49 28.24
CA GLU A 173 -15.12 2.08 28.88
C GLU A 173 -16.19 1.03 29.23
N MET A 174 -16.20 -0.13 28.55
CA MET A 174 -17.13 -1.23 28.79
C MET A 174 -16.49 -2.40 29.59
N GLY A 175 -15.40 -2.13 30.31
CA GLY A 175 -14.74 -3.10 31.18
C GLY A 175 -13.88 -4.16 30.46
N GLY A 176 -13.55 -3.95 29.18
CA GLY A 176 -12.60 -4.80 28.44
C GLY A 176 -11.18 -4.21 28.40
N LEU A 177 -10.25 -4.91 27.73
CA LEU A 177 -8.86 -4.46 27.57
C LEU A 177 -8.66 -3.57 26.33
N GLY A 178 -9.66 -3.46 25.45
CA GLY A 178 -9.58 -2.69 24.21
C GLY A 178 -8.92 -3.43 23.04
N PHE A 179 -8.75 -4.76 23.13
CA PHE A 179 -8.33 -5.59 21.99
C PHE A 179 -9.46 -5.66 20.96
N GLY A 180 -9.57 -4.64 20.10
CA GLY A 180 -10.57 -4.64 19.03
C GLY A 180 -10.44 -5.87 18.13
N LYS A 181 -11.57 -6.51 17.80
CA LYS A 181 -11.63 -7.70 16.93
C LYS A 181 -10.91 -7.46 15.61
N THR A 182 -10.11 -8.44 15.17
CA THR A 182 -9.33 -8.31 13.93
C THR A 182 -10.25 -8.16 12.72
N SER A 183 -11.40 -8.86 12.73
CA SER A 183 -12.44 -8.73 11.72
C SER A 183 -12.98 -7.30 11.62
N MET A 184 -13.33 -6.67 12.75
CA MET A 184 -13.84 -5.29 12.76
C MET A 184 -12.80 -4.27 12.30
N ARG A 185 -11.53 -4.44 12.68
CA ARG A 185 -10.45 -3.59 12.17
C ARG A 185 -10.28 -3.75 10.65
N ASN A 186 -10.37 -4.98 10.14
CA ASN A 186 -10.32 -5.25 8.71
C ASN A 186 -11.51 -4.61 7.97
N SER A 187 -12.74 -4.77 8.46
CA SER A 187 -13.93 -4.09 7.88
C SER A 187 -13.78 -2.57 7.93
N ALA A 188 -13.29 -1.99 9.02
CA ALA A 188 -13.05 -0.54 9.11
C ALA A 188 -11.99 -0.05 8.11
N LEU A 189 -10.91 -0.81 7.90
CA LEU A 189 -9.88 -0.49 6.90
C LEU A 189 -10.43 -0.57 5.46
N LEU A 190 -11.28 -1.56 5.16
CA LEU A 190 -11.98 -1.65 3.88
C LEU A 190 -12.99 -0.50 3.70
N GLY A 191 -13.74 -0.17 4.75
CA GLY A 191 -14.67 0.97 4.80
C GLY A 191 -13.97 2.31 4.57
N LYS A 192 -12.71 2.47 5.02
CA LYS A 192 -11.90 3.65 4.69
C LYS A 192 -11.71 3.80 3.17
N TRP A 193 -11.41 2.73 2.45
CA TRP A 193 -11.22 2.78 1.00
C TRP A 193 -12.53 3.05 0.26
N LEU A 194 -13.63 2.47 0.74
CA LEU A 194 -14.98 2.74 0.28
C LEU A 194 -15.32 4.23 0.37
N TRP A 195 -15.02 4.87 1.51
CA TRP A 195 -15.21 6.31 1.73
C TRP A 195 -14.28 7.20 0.89
N ARG A 196 -13.03 6.78 0.70
CA ARG A 196 -12.04 7.54 -0.08
C ARG A 196 -12.36 7.55 -1.57
N PHE A 197 -12.99 6.51 -2.09
CA PHE A 197 -13.25 6.37 -3.53
C PHE A 197 -14.03 7.54 -4.15
N PRO A 198 -15.18 7.98 -3.62
CA PRO A 198 -15.89 9.14 -4.16
C PRO A 198 -15.16 10.48 -3.93
N ARG A 199 -14.26 10.56 -2.93
CA ARG A 199 -13.55 11.78 -2.52
C ARG A 199 -12.26 12.02 -3.31
N GLU A 200 -11.53 10.96 -3.66
CA GLU A 200 -10.21 11.04 -4.28
C GLU A 200 -10.22 10.74 -5.77
N ARG A 201 -11.13 11.38 -6.51
CA ARG A 201 -11.37 11.10 -7.95
C ARG A 201 -10.16 11.37 -8.85
N SER A 202 -9.27 12.26 -8.45
CA SER A 202 -8.07 12.62 -9.22
C SER A 202 -6.93 11.61 -9.09
N GLY A 203 -6.95 10.77 -8.04
CA GLY A 203 -5.89 9.82 -7.74
C GLY A 203 -5.75 8.73 -8.81
N LEU A 204 -4.52 8.32 -9.08
CA LEU A 204 -4.25 7.24 -10.05
C LEU A 204 -4.98 5.95 -9.67
N TRP A 205 -5.02 5.62 -8.38
CA TRP A 205 -5.74 4.44 -7.87
C TRP A 205 -7.23 4.50 -8.23
N HIS A 206 -7.89 5.66 -8.06
CA HIS A 206 -9.29 5.83 -8.41
C HIS A 206 -9.50 5.64 -9.91
N LYS A 207 -8.67 6.29 -10.75
CA LYS A 207 -8.74 6.18 -12.21
C LYS A 207 -8.54 4.74 -12.69
N VAL A 208 -7.58 4.02 -12.11
CA VAL A 208 -7.33 2.61 -12.43
C VAL A 208 -8.54 1.75 -12.06
N ILE A 209 -9.06 1.90 -10.84
CA ILE A 209 -10.23 1.17 -10.36
C ILE A 209 -11.45 1.48 -11.23
N ALA A 210 -11.74 2.76 -11.49
CA ALA A 210 -12.80 3.21 -12.39
C ALA A 210 -12.65 2.66 -13.81
N SER A 211 -11.43 2.61 -14.34
CA SER A 211 -11.17 2.08 -15.68
C SER A 211 -11.40 0.57 -15.77
N ILE A 212 -10.94 -0.22 -14.78
CA ILE A 212 -11.14 -1.67 -14.80
C ILE A 212 -12.62 -1.98 -14.55
N TYR A 213 -13.26 -1.24 -13.64
CA TYR A 213 -14.51 -1.66 -13.02
C TYR A 213 -15.75 -0.84 -13.41
N GLY A 214 -15.55 0.34 -13.97
CA GLY A 214 -16.60 1.31 -14.29
C GLY A 214 -16.98 2.18 -13.10
N THR A 215 -17.76 3.22 -13.39
CA THR A 215 -18.44 4.08 -12.41
C THR A 215 -19.88 4.28 -12.85
N HIS A 216 -20.81 4.42 -11.90
CA HIS A 216 -22.22 4.71 -12.19
C HIS A 216 -22.45 6.23 -12.25
N PRO A 217 -23.41 6.74 -13.05
CA PRO A 217 -23.62 8.18 -13.28
C PRO A 217 -23.86 9.02 -12.02
N ASN A 218 -24.38 8.45 -10.93
CA ASN A 218 -24.56 9.14 -9.64
C ASN A 218 -23.33 9.06 -8.71
N GLY A 219 -22.20 8.57 -9.22
CA GLY A 219 -21.12 8.03 -8.40
C GLY A 219 -21.30 6.52 -8.17
N TRP A 220 -20.30 5.94 -7.52
CA TRP A 220 -20.09 4.50 -7.28
C TRP A 220 -21.37 3.66 -7.09
N ASP A 221 -21.53 2.59 -7.88
CA ASP A 221 -22.54 1.55 -7.66
C ASP A 221 -21.84 0.23 -7.30
N ALA A 222 -21.94 -0.14 -6.02
CA ALA A 222 -21.43 -1.40 -5.47
C ALA A 222 -22.01 -2.64 -6.18
N ASN A 223 -23.21 -2.48 -6.76
CA ASN A 223 -24.04 -3.55 -7.29
C ASN A 223 -23.85 -3.76 -8.79
N MET A 224 -23.11 -2.89 -9.50
CA MET A 224 -22.80 -3.12 -10.91
C MET A 224 -21.82 -4.29 -11.04
N VAL A 225 -22.42 -5.44 -11.35
CA VAL A 225 -21.81 -6.75 -11.54
C VAL A 225 -20.99 -6.79 -12.82
N VAL A 226 -19.74 -6.31 -12.79
CA VAL A 226 -18.71 -7.07 -13.50
C VAL A 226 -18.51 -8.33 -12.66
N ARG A 227 -18.62 -9.52 -13.24
CA ARG A 227 -18.30 -10.78 -12.53
C ARG A 227 -16.85 -10.72 -12.03
N TRP A 228 -16.69 -10.24 -10.80
CA TRP A 228 -15.41 -10.11 -10.13
C TRP A 228 -14.87 -11.50 -9.83
N SER A 229 -13.58 -11.73 -10.09
CA SER A 229 -12.91 -12.92 -9.57
C SER A 229 -13.06 -12.98 -8.04
N HIS A 230 -13.10 -14.18 -7.47
CA HIS A 230 -13.28 -14.37 -6.02
C HIS A 230 -12.19 -13.71 -5.17
N ARG A 231 -11.06 -13.27 -5.76
CA ARG A 231 -9.94 -12.62 -5.08
C ARG A 231 -9.70 -11.16 -5.53
N CYS A 232 -10.72 -10.51 -6.09
CA CYS A 232 -10.65 -9.09 -6.45
C CYS A 232 -10.70 -8.21 -5.18
N PRO A 233 -9.67 -7.40 -4.88
CA PRO A 233 -9.71 -6.54 -3.70
C PRO A 233 -10.85 -5.54 -3.70
N TRP A 234 -11.25 -5.09 -4.89
CA TRP A 234 -12.39 -4.19 -5.06
C TRP A 234 -13.72 -4.83 -4.68
N LYS A 235 -13.87 -6.14 -4.92
CA LYS A 235 -15.03 -6.91 -4.48
C LYS A 235 -15.13 -6.92 -2.95
N ALA A 236 -14.01 -7.12 -2.26
CA ALA A 236 -13.97 -7.10 -0.79
C ALA A 236 -14.32 -5.71 -0.23
N ILE A 237 -13.82 -4.63 -0.83
CA ILE A 237 -14.16 -3.26 -0.45
C ILE A 237 -15.65 -2.99 -0.68
N ALA A 238 -16.19 -3.41 -1.83
CA ALA A 238 -17.59 -3.17 -2.19
C ALA A 238 -18.58 -3.98 -1.32
N GLN A 239 -18.23 -5.21 -0.93
CA GLN A 239 -19.07 -6.04 -0.07
C GLN A 239 -19.29 -5.43 1.31
N VAL A 240 -18.29 -4.70 1.82
CA VAL A 240 -18.37 -4.01 3.11
C VAL A 240 -19.39 -2.86 3.08
N PHE A 241 -19.82 -2.37 1.91
CA PHE A 241 -20.84 -1.32 1.85
C PHE A 241 -22.18 -1.73 2.48
N GLN A 242 -22.59 -3.00 2.39
CA GLN A 242 -23.82 -3.43 3.08
C GLN A 242 -23.70 -3.38 4.61
N GLU A 243 -22.49 -3.54 5.15
CA GLU A 243 -22.24 -3.42 6.59
C GLU A 243 -22.26 -1.94 7.04
N PHE A 244 -21.89 -1.01 6.16
CA PHE A 244 -21.78 0.42 6.47
C PHE A 244 -22.97 1.26 5.97
N SER A 245 -23.83 0.74 5.08
CA SER A 245 -24.99 1.47 4.55
C SER A 245 -25.95 1.91 5.65
N LEU A 246 -26.03 1.16 6.75
CA LEU A 246 -26.80 1.50 7.95
C LEU A 246 -26.18 2.65 8.77
N LEU A 247 -24.89 2.96 8.59
CA LEU A 247 -24.19 4.07 9.25
C LEU A 247 -24.27 5.39 8.47
N PHE A 248 -24.66 5.32 7.19
CA PHE A 248 -24.77 6.47 6.29
C PHE A 248 -26.23 6.77 5.87
N ALA A 249 -27.20 6.08 6.46
CA ALA A 249 -28.64 6.32 6.30
C ALA A 249 -29.15 7.41 7.26
#